data_AF-A0A382QD99-F1
#
_entry.id   AF-A0A382QD99-F1
#
_cell.length_a   1.000
_cell.length_b   1.000
_cell.length_c   1.000
_cell.angle_alpha   90.00
_cell.angle_beta   90.00
_cell.angle_gamma   90.00
#
_symmetry.space_group_name_H-M   'P 1'
#
loop_
_entity.id
_entity.type
_entity.pdbx_description
1 polymer ?
#
loop_
_entity_poly.entity_id
_entity_poly.type
_entity_poly.pdbx_seq_one_letter_code
_entity_poly.pdbx_strand_id
1 'polypeptide(L)' 'PSEEKIKTEFEGVKRTYIPMHSVLRIDEVDKEGVSKISKAEGNNVTQLPNTVFVPDGKSKT' A
#
# COMPACT_ATOMS: atom_id res chain seq x y z
N PRO A 1 -16.38 5.31 -7.33
CA PRO A 1 -16.37 4.77 -8.71
C PRO A 1 -17.28 3.55 -8.74
N SER A 2 -18.15 3.42 -9.75
CA SER A 2 -19.00 2.24 -9.89
C SER A 2 -18.16 1.02 -10.31
N GLU A 3 -18.61 -0.17 -9.94
CA GLU A 3 -17.94 -1.44 -10.26
C GLU A 3 -17.67 -1.60 -11.76
N GLU A 4 -18.60 -1.18 -12.61
CA GLU A 4 -18.47 -1.21 -14.07
C GLU A 4 -17.27 -0.40 -14.58
N LYS A 5 -17.05 0.80 -14.01
CA LYS A 5 -15.91 1.64 -14.40
C LYS A 5 -14.58 0.99 -14.04
N ILE A 6 -14.53 0.32 -12.88
CA ILE A 6 -13.36 -0.42 -12.43
C ILE A 6 -13.10 -1.59 -13.38
N LYS A 7 -14.13 -2.36 -13.75
CA LYS A 7 -13.99 -3.47 -14.71
C LYS A 7 -13.39 -3.01 -16.04
N THR A 8 -13.88 -1.89 -16.59
CA THR A 8 -13.33 -1.33 -17.84
C THR A 8 -11.89 -0.83 -17.66
N GLU A 9 -11.55 -0.22 -16.53
CA GLU A 9 -10.21 0.32 -16.28
C GLU A 9 -9.15 -0.78 -16.12
N PHE A 10 -9.55 -1.98 -15.67
CA PHE A 10 -8.70 -3.16 -15.58
C PHE A 10 -8.85 -4.13 -16.77
N GLU A 11 -9.62 -3.76 -17.80
CA GLU A 11 -9.83 -4.61 -18.98
C GLU A 11 -8.50 -4.81 -19.73
N GLY A 12 -8.13 -6.07 -19.99
CA GLY A 12 -6.87 -6.42 -20.67
C GLY A 12 -5.63 -6.46 -19.77
N VAL A 13 -5.74 -6.10 -18.48
CA VAL A 13 -4.63 -6.20 -17.52
C VAL A 13 -4.47 -7.65 -17.06
N LYS A 14 -3.38 -8.31 -17.49
CA LYS A 14 -3.07 -9.70 -17.07
C LYS A 14 -2.37 -9.79 -15.72
N ARG A 15 -1.65 -8.73 -15.31
CA ARG A 15 -0.84 -8.72 -14.09
C ARG A 15 -0.66 -7.29 -13.58
N THR A 16 -0.88 -7.09 -12.29
CA THR A 16 -0.72 -5.79 -11.63
C THR A 16 0.46 -5.89 -10.64
N TYR A 17 1.43 -5.00 -10.79
CA TYR A 17 2.56 -4.89 -9.85
C TYR A 17 2.22 -3.83 -8.82
N ILE A 18 2.06 -4.26 -7.57
CA ILE A 18 1.82 -3.35 -6.44
C ILE A 18 3.12 -3.24 -5.65
N PRO A 19 3.72 -2.04 -5.53
CA PRO A 19 4.88 -1.87 -4.68
C PRO A 19 4.55 -2.23 -3.24
N MET A 20 5.48 -2.90 -2.54
CA MET A 20 5.25 -3.35 -1.16
C MET A 20 4.87 -2.21 -0.21
N HIS A 21 5.49 -1.04 -0.37
CA HIS A 21 5.22 0.13 0.47
C HIS A 21 3.89 0.82 0.14
N SER A 22 3.22 0.45 -0.96
CA SER A 22 1.90 0.98 -1.32
C SER A 22 0.75 0.21 -0.66
N VAL A 23 1.03 -0.98 -0.10
CA VAL A 23 0.04 -1.75 0.66
C VAL A 23 -0.02 -1.20 2.07
N LEU A 24 -1.13 -0.53 2.40
CA LEU A 24 -1.34 0.04 3.72
C LEU A 24 -1.89 -0.97 4.73
N ARG A 25 -2.87 -1.79 4.30
CA ARG A 25 -3.54 -2.78 5.15
C ARG A 25 -4.13 -3.91 4.31
N ILE A 26 -4.09 -5.13 4.83
CA ILE A 26 -4.78 -6.30 4.29
C ILE A 26 -5.71 -6.78 5.40
N ASP A 27 -7.01 -6.65 5.17
CA ASP A 27 -8.04 -7.16 6.08
C ASP A 27 -8.59 -8.47 5.51
N GLU A 28 -8.67 -9.50 6.33
CA GLU A 28 -9.46 -10.69 6.02
C GLU A 28 -10.94 -10.39 6.27
N VAL A 29 -11.80 -10.87 5.38
CA VAL A 29 -13.25 -10.64 5.44
C VAL A 29 -14.01 -11.95 5.24
N ASP A 30 -15.12 -12.12 5.96
CA ASP A 30 -15.95 -13.33 5.89
C ASP A 30 -16.67 -13.50 4.55
N LYS A 31 -16.91 -12.40 3.82
CA LYS A 31 -17.58 -12.39 2.52
C LYS A 31 -16.88 -11.43 1.57
N GLU A 32 -16.73 -11.86 0.32
CA GLU A 32 -16.24 -11.00 -0.75
C GLU A 32 -17.16 -9.79 -0.93
N GLY A 33 -16.59 -8.59 -0.80
CA GLY A 33 -17.30 -7.33 -0.97
C GLY A 33 -17.23 -6.82 -2.41
N VAL A 34 -18.09 -5.85 -2.73
CA VAL A 34 -18.05 -5.16 -4.02
C VAL A 34 -16.74 -4.38 -4.14
N SER A 35 -16.03 -4.56 -5.27
CA SER A 35 -14.82 -3.82 -5.58
C SER A 35 -15.09 -2.31 -5.57
N LYS A 36 -14.43 -1.60 -4.66
CA LYS A 36 -14.62 -0.16 -4.48
C LYS A 36 -13.26 0.53 -4.39
N ILE A 37 -13.02 1.49 -5.28
CA ILE A 37 -11.90 2.42 -5.14
C ILE A 37 -12.41 3.64 -4.35
N SER A 38 -11.86 3.87 -3.17
CA SER A 38 -12.04 5.08 -2.40
C SER A 38 -10.72 5.85 -2.37
N LYS A 39 -10.78 7.18 -2.52
CA LYS A 39 -9.61 8.01 -2.23
C LYS A 39 -9.28 7.83 -0.76
N ALA A 40 -8.02 7.55 -0.46
CA ALA A 40 -7.52 7.59 0.89
C ALA A 40 -7.45 9.06 1.32
N GLU A 41 -8.48 9.55 2.01
CA GLU A 41 -8.49 10.89 2.60
C GLU A 41 -7.83 10.84 3.99
N GLY A 42 -6.52 11.13 4.05
CA GLY A 42 -5.85 11.64 5.24
C GLY A 42 -5.11 10.68 6.18
N ASN A 43 -3.83 10.99 6.39
CA ASN A 43 -3.04 11.04 7.64
C ASN A 43 -2.95 9.86 8.63
N ASN A 44 -3.67 8.75 8.47
CA ASN A 44 -3.56 7.60 9.39
C ASN A 44 -2.47 6.60 8.99
N VAL A 45 -1.34 7.09 8.49
CA VAL A 45 -0.15 6.29 8.17
C VAL A 45 1.00 6.89 8.96
N THR A 46 1.28 6.32 10.13
CA THR A 46 2.48 6.65 10.90
C THR A 46 3.69 6.13 10.14
N GLN A 47 4.59 7.03 9.74
CA GLN A 47 5.87 6.61 9.18
C GLN A 47 6.61 5.79 10.25
N LEU A 48 7.02 4.57 9.87
CA LEU A 48 7.92 3.81 10.71
C LEU A 48 9.20 4.63 10.92
N PRO A 49 9.75 4.67 12.14
CA PRO A 49 11.03 5.33 12.37
C PRO A 49 12.07 4.66 11.48
N ASN A 50 12.60 5.43 10.52
CA ASN A 50 13.73 4.99 9.71
C ASN A 50 14.87 4.71 10.69
N THR A 51 15.26 3.45 10.83
CA THR A 51 16.55 3.12 11.43
C THR A 51 17.60 3.59 10.44
N VAL A 52 17.99 4.86 10.55
CA VAL A 52 19.28 5.29 10.05
C VAL A 52 20.29 4.51 10.89
N PHE A 53 20.70 3.35 10.38
CA PHE A 53 21.90 2.70 10.85
C PHE A 53 23.04 3.67 10.55
N VAL A 54 23.35 4.52 11.52
CA VAL A 54 24.62 5.23 11.58
C VAL A 54 25.58 4.22 12.21
N PRO A 55 26.49 3.59 11.45
CA PRO A 55 27.50 2.75 12.06
C PRO A 55 28.31 3.62 13.01
N ASP A 56 28.35 3.23 14.28
CA ASP A 56 29.12 3.88 15.34
C ASP A 56 30.61 3.84 14.95
N GLY A 57 31.08 4.93 14.37
CA GLY A 57 32.47 5.11 13.95
C GLY A 57 33.37 5.29 15.17
N LYS A 58 33.68 4.19 15.87
CA LYS A 58 34.77 4.18 16.85
C LYS A 58 36.12 4.29 16.13
N SER A 59 36.68 5.49 16.02
CA SER A 59 38.13 5.66 15.86
C SER A 59 38.72 6.06 17.21
N LYS A 60 39.24 5.04 17.89
CA LYS A 60 40.06 5.14 19.08
C LYS A 60 41.48 5.56 18.65
N THR A 61 41.87 6.80 18.91
CA THR A 61 43.25 7.29 19.04
C THR A 61 43.25 8.57 19.86
#